data_AF-A0A2H0TCY4-F1
#
_entry.id   AF-A0A2H0TCY4-F1
#
_cell.length_a   1.000
_cell.length_b   1.000
_cell.length_c   1.000
_cell.angle_alpha   90.00
_cell.angle_beta   90.00
_cell.angle_gamma   90.00
#
_symmetry.space_group_name_H-M   'P 1'
#
loop_
_entity.id
_entity.type
_entity.pdbx_description
1 polymer ?
#
loop_
_entity_poly.entity_id
_entity_poly.type
_entity_poly.pdbx_seq_one_letter_code
_entity_poly.pdbx_strand_id
1 'polypeptide(L)'
;MFVPSLLQAFSNIRGVLTADVSIWLLLTPLVVLWVATEFYYGEYKREQFGFSSALTSGMSLVWVSLVAVRVLFLFDREGGIFALFETWILLAFVLYGLFIVYASFTHIVTLRAMGKVAAPSLLYFLSIVAVILGEGTLALNYYILLAFSIVFIVLVAFFFIIKRYFLGLRGDIERVKEAGSKPKM
;
A
#
# COMPACT_ATOMS: atom_id res chain seq x y z
N MET A 1 -29.83 19.44 2.99
CA MET A 1 -29.14 18.14 3.11
C MET A 1 -28.28 17.97 1.86
N PHE A 2 -26.97 18.17 1.93
CA PHE A 2 -26.11 17.98 0.76
C PHE A 2 -25.94 16.48 0.52
N VAL A 3 -26.36 15.98 -0.64
CA VAL A 3 -26.06 14.61 -1.05
C VAL A 3 -24.54 14.56 -1.27
N PRO A 4 -23.79 13.73 -0.51
CA PRO A 4 -22.37 13.60 -0.73
C PRO A 4 -22.13 13.19 -2.19
N SER A 5 -21.25 13.91 -2.87
CA SER A 5 -20.90 13.60 -4.26
C SER A 5 -19.50 13.00 -4.33
N LEU A 6 -19.22 12.25 -5.40
CA LEU A 6 -17.89 11.70 -5.64
C LEU A 6 -16.81 12.79 -5.72
N LEU A 7 -17.12 13.93 -6.34
CA LEU A 7 -16.21 15.08 -6.38
C LEU A 7 -15.89 15.61 -4.98
N GLN A 8 -16.89 15.66 -4.09
CA GLN A 8 -16.68 16.04 -2.71
C GLN A 8 -15.82 15.01 -1.96
N ALA A 9 -15.96 13.72 -2.23
CA ALA A 9 -15.09 12.71 -1.65
C ALA A 9 -13.62 12.91 -2.03
N PHE A 10 -13.31 13.20 -3.30
CA PHE A 10 -11.96 13.57 -3.73
C PHE A 10 -11.47 14.86 -3.05
N SER A 11 -12.33 15.86 -2.94
CA SER A 11 -12.01 17.11 -2.25
C SER A 11 -11.70 16.88 -0.77
N ASN A 12 -12.44 15.98 -0.10
CA ASN A 12 -12.22 15.63 1.30
C ASN A 12 -10.88 14.91 1.48
N ILE A 13 -10.57 13.92 0.63
CA ILE A 13 -9.27 13.23 0.65
C ILE A 13 -8.13 14.23 0.46
N ARG A 14 -8.24 15.12 -0.53
CA ARG A 14 -7.26 16.20 -0.75
C ARG A 14 -7.14 17.10 0.48
N GLY A 15 -8.26 17.45 1.10
CA GLY A 15 -8.33 18.26 2.31
C GLY A 15 -7.43 17.67 3.41
N VAL A 16 -7.55 16.37 3.68
CA VAL A 16 -6.71 15.67 4.69
C VAL A 16 -5.22 15.79 4.37
N LEU A 17 -4.84 15.58 3.11
CA LEU A 17 -3.43 15.66 2.67
C LEU A 17 -2.81 17.07 2.79
N THR A 18 -3.65 18.10 2.93
CA THR A 18 -3.22 19.50 2.98
C THR A 18 -3.49 20.19 4.31
N ALA A 19 -4.34 19.61 5.17
CA ALA A 19 -4.75 20.20 6.44
C ALA A 19 -3.63 20.19 7.47
N ASP A 20 -2.87 19.09 7.54
CA ASP A 20 -1.67 18.99 8.36
C ASP A 20 -0.50 18.49 7.50
N VAL A 21 0.56 19.28 7.41
CA VAL A 21 1.78 18.92 6.68
C VAL A 21 2.51 17.74 7.35
N SER A 22 2.31 17.52 8.65
CA SER A 22 2.94 16.45 9.41
C SER A 22 2.61 15.05 8.88
N ILE A 23 1.43 14.88 8.25
CA ILE A 23 1.02 13.62 7.61
C ILE A 23 2.04 13.13 6.58
N TRP A 24 2.73 14.07 5.91
CA TRP A 24 3.73 13.74 4.90
C TRP A 24 5.00 13.11 5.49
N LEU A 25 5.26 13.27 6.80
CA LEU A 25 6.35 12.54 7.46
C LEU A 25 6.08 11.03 7.48
N LEU A 26 4.81 10.62 7.54
CA LEU A 26 4.39 9.22 7.44
C LEU A 26 4.18 8.78 6.00
N LEU A 27 3.57 9.62 5.16
CA LEU A 27 3.26 9.26 3.76
C LEU A 27 4.50 9.21 2.86
N THR A 28 5.44 10.14 3.00
CA THR A 28 6.62 10.21 2.12
C THR A 28 7.42 8.91 2.09
N PRO A 29 7.84 8.30 3.23
CA PRO A 29 8.57 7.03 3.18
C PRO A 29 7.74 5.91 2.55
N LEU A 30 6.42 5.86 2.78
CA LEU A 30 5.53 4.87 2.15
C LEU A 30 5.47 5.04 0.62
N VAL A 31 5.32 6.27 0.14
CA VAL A 31 5.29 6.58 -1.30
C VAL A 31 6.64 6.27 -1.95
N VAL A 32 7.75 6.65 -1.32
CA VAL A 32 9.10 6.36 -1.82
C VAL A 32 9.33 4.86 -1.91
N LEU A 33 9.02 4.11 -0.85
CA LEU A 33 9.15 2.65 -0.84
C LEU A 33 8.24 2.00 -1.88
N TRP A 34 7.01 2.50 -2.03
CA TRP A 34 6.09 2.00 -3.05
C TRP A 34 6.67 2.18 -4.45
N VAL A 35 7.03 3.41 -4.82
CA VAL A 35 7.59 3.72 -6.14
C VAL A 35 8.88 2.94 -6.39
N ALA A 36 9.80 2.90 -5.41
CA ALA A 36 11.04 2.17 -5.52
C ALA A 36 10.81 0.67 -5.75
N THR A 37 9.88 0.07 -4.99
CA THR A 37 9.54 -1.36 -5.12
C THR A 37 8.89 -1.65 -6.48
N GLU A 38 7.97 -0.80 -6.93
CA GLU A 38 7.32 -0.93 -8.24
C GLU A 38 8.34 -0.83 -9.37
N PHE A 39 9.28 0.11 -9.29
CA PHE A 39 10.30 0.31 -10.32
C PHE A 39 11.31 -0.83 -10.31
N TYR A 40 11.73 -1.27 -9.13
CA TYR A 40 12.67 -2.38 -8.97
C TYR A 40 12.14 -3.66 -9.64
N TYR A 41 10.96 -4.14 -9.26
CA TYR A 41 10.38 -5.35 -9.87
C TYR A 41 9.90 -5.11 -11.31
N GLY A 42 9.70 -3.86 -11.70
CA GLY A 42 9.46 -3.47 -13.09
C GLY A 42 10.69 -3.65 -13.99
N GLU A 43 11.86 -3.26 -13.47
CA GLU A 43 13.13 -3.33 -14.18
C GLU A 43 13.70 -4.75 -14.18
N TYR A 44 13.71 -5.39 -13.00
CA TYR A 44 14.25 -6.73 -12.77
C TYR A 44 13.14 -7.79 -12.84
N LYS A 45 12.49 -7.94 -14.00
CA LYS A 45 11.33 -8.83 -14.20
C LYS A 45 11.58 -10.32 -13.87
N ARG A 46 12.84 -10.74 -13.73
CA ARG A 46 13.23 -12.10 -13.31
C ARG A 46 13.15 -12.28 -11.80
N GLU A 47 13.35 -11.21 -11.04
CA GLU A 47 13.22 -11.26 -9.60
C GLU A 47 11.77 -11.39 -9.22
N GLN A 48 11.46 -12.47 -8.50
CA GLN A 48 10.13 -12.69 -7.99
C GLN A 48 9.96 -11.92 -6.69
N PHE A 49 8.79 -11.31 -6.52
CA PHE A 49 8.40 -10.76 -5.23
C PHE A 49 8.34 -11.92 -4.21
N GLY A 50 9.38 -11.99 -3.39
CA GLY A 50 9.69 -13.14 -2.54
C GLY A 50 8.89 -13.16 -1.23
N PHE A 51 8.97 -14.27 -0.51
CA PHE A 51 8.44 -14.35 0.86
C PHE A 51 9.07 -13.31 1.79
N SER A 52 10.36 -13.00 1.63
CA SER A 52 11.02 -11.94 2.41
C SER A 52 10.43 -10.56 2.11
N SER A 53 10.22 -10.20 0.84
CA SER A 53 9.59 -8.93 0.46
C SER A 53 8.13 -8.83 0.89
N ALA A 54 7.40 -9.95 0.83
CA ALA A 54 6.03 -10.04 1.33
C ALA A 54 5.97 -9.87 2.86
N LEU A 55 6.89 -10.52 3.58
CA LEU A 55 7.02 -10.41 5.03
C LEU A 55 7.27 -8.96 5.47
N THR A 56 8.25 -8.28 4.85
CA THR A 56 8.59 -6.89 5.20
C THR A 56 7.45 -5.92 4.86
N SER A 57 6.80 -6.10 3.72
CA SER A 57 5.64 -5.28 3.32
C SER A 57 4.44 -5.52 4.24
N GLY A 58 4.21 -6.77 4.65
CA GLY A 58 3.18 -7.13 5.63
C GLY A 58 3.45 -6.50 7.00
N MET A 59 4.68 -6.57 7.50
CA MET A 59 5.09 -5.89 8.75
C MET A 59 4.88 -4.37 8.66
N SER A 60 5.20 -3.76 7.52
CA SER A 60 4.99 -2.33 7.30
C SER A 60 3.51 -1.96 7.42
N LEU A 61 2.61 -2.72 6.76
CA LEU A 61 1.17 -2.51 6.87
C LEU A 61 0.66 -2.67 8.31
N VAL A 62 1.11 -3.71 9.02
CA VAL A 62 0.75 -3.92 10.44
C VAL A 62 1.17 -2.72 11.28
N TRP A 63 2.43 -2.31 11.17
CA TRP A 63 2.98 -1.20 11.94
C TRP A 63 2.21 0.11 11.67
N VAL A 64 2.04 0.48 10.40
CA VAL A 64 1.35 1.72 10.03
C VAL A 64 -0.11 1.69 10.49
N SER A 65 -0.79 0.56 10.35
CA SER A 65 -2.18 0.43 10.80
C SER A 65 -2.30 0.53 12.32
N LEU A 66 -1.37 -0.05 13.08
CA LEU A 66 -1.33 0.10 14.55
C LEU A 66 -1.04 1.54 14.98
N VAL A 67 -0.14 2.24 14.28
CA VAL A 67 0.12 3.67 14.51
C VAL A 67 -1.15 4.48 14.23
N ALA A 68 -1.85 4.24 13.12
CA ALA A 68 -3.10 4.90 12.79
C ALA A 68 -4.18 4.67 13.86
N VAL A 69 -4.35 3.41 14.31
CA VAL A 69 -5.25 3.08 15.42
C VAL A 69 -4.86 3.85 16.68
N ARG A 70 -3.57 3.86 17.05
CA ARG A 70 -3.06 4.61 18.21
C ARG A 70 -3.38 6.10 18.11
N VAL A 71 -3.23 6.71 16.93
CA VAL A 71 -3.56 8.12 16.73
C VAL A 71 -5.06 8.37 16.96
N LEU A 72 -5.95 7.53 16.43
CA LEU A 72 -7.38 7.61 16.72
C LEU A 72 -7.70 7.49 18.21
N PHE A 73 -6.96 6.67 18.96
CA PHE A 73 -7.11 6.55 20.42
C PHE A 73 -6.70 7.81 21.19
N LEU A 74 -5.76 8.60 20.67
CA LEU A 74 -5.29 9.83 21.33
C LEU A 74 -6.28 10.99 21.17
N PHE A 75 -7.12 10.95 20.14
CA PHE A 75 -8.20 11.90 19.95
C PHE A 75 -9.43 11.42 20.72
N ASP A 76 -9.61 11.91 21.94
CA ASP A 76 -10.79 11.64 22.76
C ASP A 76 -12.06 12.12 22.04
N ARG A 77 -12.81 11.17 21.47
CA ARG A 77 -14.05 11.44 20.73
C ARG A 77 -15.26 10.98 21.51
N GLU A 78 -16.25 11.86 21.59
CA GLU A 78 -17.56 11.56 22.16
C GLU A 78 -18.14 10.31 21.49
N GLY A 79 -18.39 9.25 22.28
CA GLY A 79 -18.90 7.96 21.80
C GLY A 79 -17.90 6.79 21.79
N GLY A 80 -16.61 7.06 22.00
CA GLY A 80 -15.57 6.03 22.13
C GLY A 80 -15.11 5.44 20.78
N ILE A 81 -13.90 4.90 20.79
CA ILE A 81 -13.14 4.51 19.58
C ILE A 81 -13.77 3.40 18.73
N PHE A 82 -14.52 2.49 19.34
CA PHE A 82 -15.18 1.39 18.62
C PHE A 82 -16.47 1.82 17.91
N ALA A 83 -16.97 3.02 18.18
CA ALA A 83 -18.09 3.60 17.44
C ALA A 83 -17.69 4.09 16.04
N LEU A 84 -16.38 4.29 15.81
CA LEU A 84 -15.86 4.74 14.52
C LEU A 84 -15.68 3.58 13.55
N PHE A 85 -16.27 3.71 12.37
CA PHE A 85 -16.16 2.71 11.30
C PHE A 85 -14.71 2.58 10.80
N GLU A 86 -13.95 3.68 10.86
CA GLU A 86 -12.52 3.77 10.54
C GLU A 86 -11.68 2.80 11.38
N THR A 87 -11.99 2.67 12.68
CA THR A 87 -11.30 1.77 13.61
C THR A 87 -11.41 0.32 13.14
N TRP A 88 -12.59 -0.11 12.71
CA TRP A 88 -12.81 -1.47 12.23
C TRP A 88 -12.09 -1.76 10.91
N ILE A 89 -12.01 -0.78 10.01
CA ILE A 89 -11.23 -0.91 8.78
C ILE A 89 -9.73 -1.01 9.08
N LEU A 90 -9.21 -0.20 9.99
CA LEU A 90 -7.82 -0.26 10.41
C LEU A 90 -7.49 -1.59 11.11
N LEU A 91 -8.39 -2.11 11.95
CA LEU A 91 -8.24 -3.44 12.55
C LEU A 91 -8.25 -4.54 11.48
N ALA A 92 -9.08 -4.43 10.45
CA ALA A 92 -9.05 -5.33 9.31
C ALA A 92 -7.71 -5.27 8.56
N PHE A 93 -7.11 -4.08 8.41
CA PHE A 93 -5.76 -3.94 7.83
C PHE A 93 -4.68 -4.57 8.71
N VAL A 94 -4.76 -4.42 10.04
CA VAL A 94 -3.85 -5.12 10.97
C VAL A 94 -3.97 -6.63 10.80
N LEU A 95 -5.19 -7.18 10.83
CA LEU A 95 -5.42 -8.62 10.65
C LEU A 95 -4.92 -9.10 9.29
N TYR A 96 -5.15 -8.33 8.24
CA TYR A 96 -4.66 -8.64 6.90
C TYR A 96 -3.13 -8.66 6.85
N GLY A 97 -2.46 -7.64 7.39
CA GLY A 97 -1.01 -7.59 7.49
C GLY A 97 -0.43 -8.75 8.31
N LEU A 98 -1.06 -9.11 9.43
CA LEU A 98 -0.69 -10.28 10.24
C LEU A 98 -0.85 -11.59 9.46
N PHE A 99 -1.92 -11.72 8.68
CA PHE A 99 -2.10 -12.86 7.79
C PHE A 99 -0.96 -12.94 6.76
N ILE A 100 -0.57 -11.84 6.13
CA ILE A 100 0.58 -11.80 5.21
C ILE A 100 1.87 -12.22 5.90
N VAL A 101 2.14 -11.69 7.09
CA VAL A 101 3.34 -12.02 7.89
C VAL A 101 3.37 -13.51 8.21
N TYR A 102 2.26 -14.05 8.74
CA TYR A 102 2.14 -15.47 9.08
C TYR A 102 2.31 -16.37 7.86
N ALA A 103 1.62 -16.05 6.76
CA ALA A 103 1.69 -16.82 5.52
C ALA A 103 3.10 -16.80 4.90
N SER A 104 3.77 -15.65 4.99
CA SER A 104 5.14 -15.48 4.48
C SER A 104 6.17 -16.21 5.34
N PHE A 105 5.99 -16.23 6.66
CA PHE A 105 6.89 -16.93 7.58
C PHE A 105 6.74 -18.45 7.47
N THR A 106 5.49 -18.94 7.44
CA THR A 106 5.20 -20.38 7.40
C THR A 106 5.30 -20.99 6.01
N HIS A 107 5.40 -20.17 4.96
CA HIS A 107 5.41 -20.61 3.57
C HIS A 107 4.19 -21.48 3.19
N ILE A 108 3.07 -21.31 3.90
CA ILE A 108 1.83 -22.09 3.70
C ILE A 108 1.14 -21.77 2.37
N VAL A 109 1.42 -20.59 1.80
CA VAL A 109 0.88 -20.12 0.52
C VAL A 109 1.96 -20.20 -0.56
N THR A 110 1.60 -20.61 -1.78
CA THR A 110 2.55 -20.65 -2.90
C THR A 110 3.13 -19.27 -3.19
N LEU A 111 4.39 -19.21 -3.64
CA LEU A 111 5.10 -17.96 -3.96
C LEU A 111 4.31 -17.08 -4.95
N ARG A 112 3.68 -17.69 -5.96
CA ARG A 112 2.85 -16.97 -6.95
C ARG A 112 1.59 -16.35 -6.32
N ALA A 113 0.92 -17.07 -5.42
CA ALA A 113 -0.22 -16.52 -4.71
C ALA A 113 0.22 -15.43 -3.73
N MET A 114 1.33 -15.65 -3.03
CA MET A 114 1.91 -14.67 -2.11
C MET A 114 2.25 -13.35 -2.81
N GLY A 115 2.87 -13.41 -3.99
CA GLY A 115 3.19 -12.21 -4.79
C GLY A 115 1.96 -11.42 -5.27
N LYS A 116 0.78 -12.05 -5.37
CA LYS A 116 -0.47 -11.36 -5.70
C LYS A 116 -1.11 -10.73 -4.46
N VAL A 117 -1.17 -11.47 -3.36
CA VAL A 117 -1.84 -11.03 -2.15
C VAL A 117 -0.98 -10.02 -1.39
N ALA A 118 0.35 -10.14 -1.42
CA ALA A 118 1.27 -9.15 -0.88
C ALA A 118 1.85 -8.22 -1.95
N ALA A 119 1.14 -8.00 -3.05
CA ALA A 119 1.61 -7.11 -4.11
C ALA A 119 1.94 -5.72 -3.53
N PRO A 120 3.10 -5.12 -3.89
CA PRO A 120 3.49 -3.78 -3.42
C PRO A 120 2.38 -2.75 -3.63
N SER A 121 1.76 -2.76 -4.81
CA SER A 121 0.63 -1.90 -5.15
C SER A 121 -0.48 -1.95 -4.11
N LEU A 122 -0.80 -3.13 -3.60
CA LEU A 122 -1.88 -3.32 -2.64
C LEU A 122 -1.44 -2.91 -1.23
N LEU A 123 -0.33 -3.45 -0.73
CA LEU A 123 0.08 -3.23 0.66
C LEU A 123 0.47 -1.77 0.95
N TYR A 124 1.20 -1.12 0.03
CA TYR A 124 1.54 0.28 0.22
C TYR A 124 0.33 1.20 0.05
N PHE A 125 -0.58 0.89 -0.88
CA PHE A 125 -1.83 1.64 -1.00
C PHE A 125 -2.67 1.54 0.28
N LEU A 126 -2.85 0.34 0.82
CA LEU A 126 -3.56 0.15 2.10
C LEU A 126 -2.86 0.87 3.26
N SER A 127 -1.52 0.89 3.26
CA SER A 127 -0.75 1.65 4.27
C SER A 127 -1.00 3.15 4.17
N ILE A 128 -1.07 3.71 2.95
CA ILE A 128 -1.42 5.12 2.73
C ILE A 128 -2.84 5.41 3.19
N VAL A 129 -3.81 4.54 2.85
CA VAL A 129 -5.19 4.66 3.32
C VAL A 129 -5.23 4.60 4.85
N ALA A 130 -4.44 3.72 5.48
CA ALA A 130 -4.36 3.62 6.93
C ALA A 130 -3.90 4.94 7.56
N VAL A 131 -2.87 5.59 7.02
CA VAL A 131 -2.41 6.91 7.50
C VAL A 131 -3.52 7.95 7.36
N ILE A 132 -4.17 8.04 6.19
CA ILE A 132 -5.24 9.02 5.94
C ILE A 132 -6.43 8.82 6.88
N LEU A 133 -6.80 7.57 7.18
CA LEU A 133 -7.86 7.26 8.14
C LEU A 133 -7.42 7.53 9.59
N GLY A 134 -6.15 7.30 9.90
CA GLY A 134 -5.55 7.54 11.22
C GLY A 134 -5.60 8.99 11.67
N GLU A 135 -5.60 9.95 10.75
CA GLU A 135 -5.82 11.38 11.04
C GLU A 135 -7.19 11.64 11.69
N GLY A 136 -8.16 10.75 11.49
CA GLY A 136 -9.50 10.84 12.04
C GLY A 136 -10.35 11.96 11.45
N THR A 137 -9.81 12.85 10.62
CA THR A 137 -10.56 13.96 10.01
C THR A 137 -11.48 13.53 8.86
N LEU A 138 -11.26 12.32 8.32
CA LEU A 138 -12.01 11.79 7.19
C LEU A 138 -13.17 10.90 7.66
N ALA A 139 -14.39 11.44 7.68
CA ALA A 139 -15.59 10.65 7.98
C ALA A 139 -15.92 9.70 6.82
N LEU A 140 -15.75 8.41 7.02
CA LEU A 140 -15.95 7.41 5.97
C LEU A 140 -17.42 7.31 5.55
N ASN A 141 -17.62 7.32 4.23
CA ASN A 141 -18.88 7.00 3.60
C ASN A 141 -18.61 6.25 2.29
N TYR A 142 -19.68 5.74 1.67
CA TYR A 142 -19.58 4.97 0.42
C TYR A 142 -18.83 5.72 -0.70
N TYR A 143 -18.98 7.04 -0.83
CA TYR A 143 -18.29 7.82 -1.86
C TYR A 143 -16.78 7.93 -1.60
N ILE A 144 -16.34 7.97 -0.33
CA ILE A 144 -14.91 7.96 0.00
C ILE A 144 -14.29 6.60 -0.31
N LEU A 145 -14.99 5.50 0.02
CA LEU A 145 -14.54 4.16 -0.36
C LEU A 145 -14.44 4.00 -1.88
N LEU A 146 -15.42 4.53 -2.61
CA LEU A 146 -15.42 4.52 -4.07
C LEU A 146 -14.29 5.41 -4.63
N ALA A 147 -14.04 6.57 -4.04
CA ALA A 147 -12.93 7.44 -4.42
C ALA A 147 -11.57 6.75 -4.21
N PHE A 148 -11.34 6.13 -3.05
CA PHE A 148 -10.13 5.33 -2.81
C PHE A 148 -9.99 4.19 -3.84
N SER A 149 -11.09 3.51 -4.17
CA SER A 149 -11.08 2.44 -5.17
C SER A 149 -10.68 2.96 -6.56
N ILE A 150 -11.19 4.13 -6.97
CA ILE A 150 -10.80 4.78 -8.22
C ILE A 150 -9.31 5.15 -8.19
N VAL A 151 -8.84 5.78 -7.11
CA VAL A 151 -7.41 6.14 -6.97
C VAL A 151 -6.53 4.90 -7.08
N PHE A 152 -6.90 3.80 -6.43
CA PHE A 152 -6.17 2.54 -6.53
C PHE A 152 -6.09 2.04 -7.97
N ILE A 153 -7.21 1.98 -8.68
CA ILE A 153 -7.26 1.53 -10.08
C ILE A 153 -6.38 2.41 -10.97
N VAL A 154 -6.46 3.74 -10.80
CA VAL A 154 -5.65 4.70 -11.57
C VAL A 154 -4.17 4.50 -11.30
N LEU A 155 -3.75 4.34 -10.04
CA LEU A 155 -2.35 4.13 -9.68
C LEU A 155 -1.80 2.79 -10.19
N VAL A 156 -2.58 1.72 -10.09
CA VAL A 156 -2.21 0.41 -10.66
C VAL A 156 -2.07 0.51 -12.18
N ALA A 157 -3.01 1.17 -12.87
CA ALA A 157 -2.93 1.38 -14.31
C ALA A 157 -1.70 2.22 -14.69
N PHE A 158 -1.40 3.26 -13.93
CA PHE A 158 -0.22 4.11 -14.12
C PHE A 158 1.08 3.30 -14.01
N PHE A 159 1.27 2.54 -12.93
CA PHE A 159 2.46 1.69 -12.78
C PHE A 159 2.53 0.59 -13.84
N PHE A 160 1.38 0.03 -14.24
CA PHE A 160 1.33 -0.95 -15.33
C PHE A 160 1.85 -0.36 -16.64
N ILE A 161 1.44 0.86 -17.00
CA ILE A 161 1.92 1.57 -18.19
C ILE A 161 3.44 1.82 -18.07
N ILE A 162 3.92 2.32 -16.94
CA ILE A 162 5.36 2.57 -16.73
C ILE A 162 6.17 1.28 -16.93
N LYS A 163 5.78 0.19 -16.25
CA LYS A 163 6.49 -1.09 -16.34
C LYS A 163 6.48 -1.70 -17.74
N ARG A 164 5.43 -1.43 -18.51
CA ARG A 164 5.26 -1.97 -19.86
C ARG A 164 6.09 -1.21 -20.88
N TYR A 165 6.14 0.12 -20.79
CA TYR A 165 6.71 0.96 -21.84
C TYR A 165 8.09 1.55 -21.51
N PHE A 166 8.42 1.70 -20.22
CA PHE A 166 9.62 2.43 -19.80
C PHE A 166 10.63 1.57 -19.02
N LEU A 167 10.24 0.39 -18.52
CA LEU A 167 11.10 -0.46 -17.70
C LEU A 167 11.35 -1.86 -18.32
N GLY A 168 12.49 -2.44 -17.96
CA GLY A 168 12.91 -3.79 -18.34
C GLY A 168 14.15 -3.87 -19.24
N LEU A 169 14.72 -2.73 -19.64
CA LEU A 169 15.87 -2.67 -20.54
C LEU A 169 17.15 -3.20 -19.88
N ARG A 170 17.43 -2.86 -18.62
CA ARG A 170 18.61 -3.33 -17.88
C ARG A 170 18.50 -4.81 -17.54
N GLY A 171 17.28 -5.27 -17.20
CA GLY A 171 17.00 -6.68 -16.99
C GLY A 171 17.31 -7.53 -18.23
N ASP A 172 17.17 -6.98 -19.44
CA ASP A 172 17.57 -7.65 -20.69
C ASP A 172 19.09 -7.58 -20.93
N ILE A 173 19.77 -6.47 -20.58
CA ILE A 173 21.23 -6.32 -20.68
C ILE A 173 21.97 -7.30 -19.77
N GLU A 174 21.49 -7.52 -18.54
CA GLU A 174 22.04 -8.54 -17.63
C GLU A 174 21.97 -9.94 -18.25
N ARG A 175 20.92 -10.26 -19.04
CA ARG A 175 20.82 -11.56 -19.73
C ARG A 175 21.94 -11.77 -20.72
N VAL A 176 22.29 -10.74 -21.50
CA VAL A 176 23.35 -10.82 -22.50
C VAL A 176 24.70 -11.04 -21.80
N LYS A 177 24.90 -10.38 -20.66
CA LYS A 177 26.12 -10.51 -19.86
C LYS A 177 26.26 -11.91 -19.24
N GLU A 178 25.18 -12.46 -18.66
CA GLU A 178 25.16 -13.82 -18.11
C GLU A 178 25.35 -14.89 -19.20
N ALA A 179 24.68 -14.75 -20.35
CA ALA A 179 24.84 -15.68 -21.46
C ALA A 179 26.25 -15.63 -22.08
N GLY A 180 26.92 -14.46 -22.01
CA GLY A 180 28.30 -14.28 -22.47
C GLY A 180 29.37 -14.75 -21.48
N SER A 181 29.06 -14.85 -20.18
CA SER A 181 29.97 -15.44 -19.21
C SER A 181 29.93 -16.97 -19.33
N LYS A 182 30.95 -17.55 -19.96
CA LYS A 182 31.15 -19.02 -19.92
C LYS A 182 31.07 -19.51 -18.47
N PRO A 183 30.42 -20.65 -18.21
CA PRO A 183 30.44 -21.23 -16.88
C PRO A 183 31.90 -21.44 -16.48
N LYS A 184 32.29 -20.87 -15.33
CA LYS A 184 33.55 -21.25 -14.69
C LYS A 184 33.42 -22.73 -14.35
N MET A 185 34.07 -23.58 -15.16
CA MET A 185 34.35 -24.97 -14.81
C MET A 185 35.26 -24.99 -13.58
#